data_AF-A0A0C2ZVN0-F1
#
_entry.id   AF-A0A0C2ZVN0-F1
#
_cell.length_a   1.000
_cell.length_b   1.000
_cell.length_c   1.000
_cell.angle_alpha   90.00
_cell.angle_beta   90.00
_cell.angle_gamma   90.00
#
_symmetry.space_group_name_H-M   'P 1'
#
loop_
_entity.id
_entity.type
_entity.pdbx_description
1 polymer ?
#
loop_
_entity_poly.entity_id
_entity_poly.type
_entity_poly.pdbx_seq_one_letter_code
_entity_poly.pdbx_strand_id
1 'polypeptide(L)'
;MNEKLALYLEKIFSSDDEFERIIFEIETNEDRRAVMVDLASYVVNQSDLKTKLNFKLIKSYNALDVSDMAFAIVRVLFDEVVDWAQEHFPKEKGIAAAIQEDRLKMYMLHTLGMRYFDEFQGLFFDAIAESFFDLIHEAESFRHVSKIAQDAITGNAKNRSLFLLDNGSQIVRRADQVWIRVDQAHKIKKRQLYTLANDLKKYKADLEDMQVRLKAFEIAQTLTPEMLTHYSAERVREIFTEEKAEFALDRRVLGYIPSGDLAYQMETLCERAAINAKTPVAREEFKQIQTFFTKAKMNNTPTDLKMRRDEIVQKLPHRKQRYKEMLQQYQTLKEDPIFIFDEQLAKIKEVMVANLAHRKIER
;
A
#
# COMPACT_ATOMS: atom_id res chain seq x y z
N MET A 1 42.70 0.54 2.94
CA MET A 1 41.57 0.50 2.00
C MET A 1 41.89 -0.52 0.91
N ASN A 2 41.04 -1.52 0.75
CA ASN A 2 41.14 -2.55 -0.29
C ASN A 2 41.25 -1.92 -1.70
N GLU A 3 42.12 -2.47 -2.56
CA GLU A 3 42.32 -2.01 -3.93
C GLU A 3 41.03 -2.05 -4.77
N LYS A 4 40.16 -3.06 -4.53
CA LYS A 4 38.84 -3.13 -5.16
C LYS A 4 37.92 -1.99 -4.71
N LEU A 5 37.87 -1.70 -3.40
CA LEU A 5 37.05 -0.60 -2.87
C LEU A 5 37.52 0.75 -3.42
N ALA A 6 38.84 0.97 -3.49
CA ALA A 6 39.40 2.18 -4.09
C ALA A 6 38.95 2.36 -5.55
N LEU A 7 39.04 1.30 -6.37
CA LEU A 7 38.57 1.34 -7.76
C LEU A 7 37.05 1.63 -7.88
N TYR A 8 36.23 1.06 -7.01
CA TYR A 8 34.79 1.35 -7.00
C TYR A 8 34.48 2.78 -6.56
N LEU A 9 35.17 3.31 -5.55
CA LEU A 9 35.01 4.71 -5.14
C LEU A 9 35.44 5.66 -6.25
N GLU A 10 36.57 5.41 -6.91
CA GLU A 10 36.98 6.21 -8.08
C GLU A 10 35.93 6.17 -9.20
N LYS A 11 35.28 5.01 -9.42
CA LYS A 11 34.18 4.90 -10.38
C LYS A 11 32.93 5.69 -9.93
N ILE A 12 32.50 5.53 -8.68
CA ILE A 12 31.32 6.23 -8.11
C ILE A 12 31.50 7.74 -8.23
N PHE A 13 32.70 8.23 -7.92
CA PHE A 13 33.02 9.66 -7.96
C PHE A 13 33.59 10.15 -9.32
N SER A 14 33.45 9.36 -10.40
CA SER A 14 33.93 9.76 -11.72
C SER A 14 32.99 10.72 -12.45
N SER A 15 31.68 10.63 -12.18
CA SER A 15 30.66 11.56 -12.68
C SER A 15 29.39 11.48 -11.84
N ASP A 16 28.56 12.52 -11.94
CA ASP A 16 27.24 12.55 -11.29
C ASP A 16 26.34 11.40 -11.79
N ASP A 17 26.40 11.05 -13.08
CA ASP A 17 25.60 9.95 -13.66
C ASP A 17 26.04 8.58 -13.14
N GLU A 18 27.35 8.36 -12.98
CA GLU A 18 27.87 7.12 -12.41
C GLU A 18 27.51 6.98 -10.92
N PHE A 19 27.54 8.09 -10.19
CA PHE A 19 27.05 8.14 -8.81
C PHE A 19 25.58 7.75 -8.73
N GLU A 20 24.73 8.44 -9.48
CA GLU A 20 23.28 8.21 -9.52
C GLU A 20 22.94 6.76 -9.89
N ARG A 21 23.62 6.21 -10.90
CA ARG A 21 23.38 4.84 -11.36
C ARG A 21 23.84 3.79 -10.34
N ILE A 22 24.98 4.00 -9.66
CA ILE A 22 25.55 2.99 -8.76
C ILE A 22 24.92 3.05 -7.37
N ILE A 23 24.68 4.26 -6.86
CA ILE A 23 24.21 4.49 -5.49
C ILE A 23 22.68 4.46 -5.41
N PHE A 24 21.99 5.08 -6.39
CA PHE A 24 20.53 5.21 -6.38
C PHE A 24 19.82 4.37 -7.44
N GLU A 25 20.57 3.60 -8.24
CA GLU A 25 20.02 2.77 -9.33
C GLU A 25 19.15 3.58 -10.32
N ILE A 26 19.50 4.85 -10.54
CA ILE A 26 18.76 5.74 -11.44
C ILE A 26 19.12 5.42 -12.89
N GLU A 27 18.13 4.98 -13.67
CA GLU A 27 18.26 4.77 -15.13
C GLU A 27 17.46 5.80 -15.94
N THR A 28 16.41 6.38 -15.36
CA THR A 28 15.50 7.31 -16.02
C THR A 28 15.25 8.58 -15.19
N ASN A 29 14.69 9.60 -15.85
CA ASN A 29 14.25 10.81 -15.15
C ASN A 29 13.09 10.54 -14.17
N GLU A 30 12.28 9.50 -14.40
CA GLU A 30 11.21 9.11 -13.49
C GLU A 30 11.79 8.53 -12.20
N ASP A 31 12.81 7.67 -12.31
CA ASP A 31 13.55 7.13 -11.16
C ASP A 31 14.20 8.25 -10.36
N ARG A 32 14.88 9.19 -11.04
CA ARG A 32 15.49 10.35 -10.38
C ARG A 32 14.45 11.12 -9.58
N ARG A 33 13.27 11.39 -10.17
CA ARG A 33 12.20 12.09 -9.45
C ARG A 33 11.70 11.30 -8.24
N ALA A 34 11.55 9.98 -8.36
CA ALA A 34 11.12 9.13 -7.24
C ALA A 34 12.12 9.17 -6.09
N VAL A 35 13.43 9.00 -6.38
CA VAL A 35 14.50 9.10 -5.38
C VAL A 35 14.51 10.49 -4.73
N MET A 36 14.27 11.56 -5.48
CA MET A 36 14.21 12.92 -4.92
C MET A 36 12.99 13.14 -4.01
N VAL A 37 11.86 12.48 -4.26
CA VAL A 37 10.71 12.51 -3.34
C VAL A 37 11.07 11.84 -2.01
N ASP A 38 11.73 10.68 -2.06
CA ASP A 38 12.17 9.96 -0.86
C ASP A 38 13.21 10.75 -0.07
N LEU A 39 14.18 11.34 -0.77
CA LEU A 39 15.19 12.22 -0.19
C LEU A 39 14.54 13.45 0.49
N ALA A 40 13.59 14.11 -0.16
CA ALA A 40 12.86 15.23 0.41
C ALA A 40 12.11 14.84 1.69
N SER A 41 11.43 13.69 1.67
CA SER A 41 10.78 13.13 2.85
C SER A 41 11.77 12.82 3.96
N TYR A 42 12.92 12.22 3.64
CA TYR A 42 13.96 11.90 4.62
C TYR A 42 14.52 13.17 5.28
N VAL A 43 14.87 14.20 4.48
CA VAL A 43 15.41 15.46 4.97
C VAL A 43 14.41 16.14 5.91
N VAL A 44 13.13 16.16 5.58
CA VAL A 44 12.11 16.82 6.43
C VAL A 44 11.79 16.00 7.68
N ASN A 45 11.70 14.67 7.56
CA ASN A 45 11.10 13.83 8.62
C ASN A 45 12.12 13.11 9.50
N GLN A 46 13.31 12.81 8.99
CA GLN A 46 14.24 11.87 9.62
C GLN A 46 15.61 12.49 9.94
N SER A 47 16.06 13.47 9.14
CA SER A 47 17.35 14.13 9.32
C SER A 47 17.46 14.90 10.65
N ASP A 48 18.67 15.38 10.93
CA ASP A 48 18.98 16.34 11.99
C ASP A 48 18.27 17.70 11.82
N LEU A 49 17.77 18.02 10.62
CA LEU A 49 16.97 19.22 10.37
C LEU A 49 15.48 19.06 10.69
N LYS A 50 14.99 17.87 11.04
CA LYS A 50 13.55 17.67 11.27
C LYS A 50 12.94 18.61 12.31
N THR A 51 13.71 19.00 13.34
CA THR A 51 13.26 19.96 14.37
C THR A 51 13.30 21.42 13.92
N LYS A 52 13.80 21.69 12.70
CA LYS A 52 13.79 22.98 12.01
C LYS A 52 12.84 23.00 10.80
N LEU A 53 12.44 21.85 10.26
CA LEU A 53 11.66 21.77 9.02
C LEU A 53 10.24 21.23 9.24
N ASN A 54 10.09 20.17 10.04
CA ASN A 54 8.82 19.48 10.19
C ASN A 54 7.92 20.20 11.19
N PHE A 55 6.76 20.65 10.73
CA PHE A 55 5.80 21.42 11.53
C PHE A 55 5.29 20.70 12.78
N LYS A 56 5.29 19.35 12.80
CA LYS A 56 4.94 18.55 13.97
C LYS A 56 6.04 18.52 15.03
N LEU A 57 7.28 18.82 14.64
CA LEU A 57 8.47 18.65 15.48
C LEU A 57 9.13 20.00 15.86
N ILE A 58 8.89 21.07 15.10
CA ILE A 58 9.39 22.40 15.47
C ILE A 58 8.76 22.86 16.78
N LYS A 59 9.53 23.53 17.64
CA LYS A 59 9.02 24.04 18.94
C LYS A 59 8.28 25.38 18.82
N SER A 60 8.56 26.12 17.75
CA SER A 60 7.91 27.40 17.45
C SER A 60 8.01 27.67 15.96
N TYR A 61 7.10 28.49 15.43
CA TYR A 61 7.16 28.90 14.03
C TYR A 61 8.46 29.65 13.67
N ASN A 62 9.09 30.30 14.65
CA ASN A 62 10.37 30.98 14.46
C ASN A 62 11.56 30.03 14.32
N ALA A 63 11.39 28.76 14.68
CA ALA A 63 12.41 27.73 14.49
C ALA A 63 12.38 27.13 13.08
N LEU A 64 11.39 27.49 12.25
CA LEU A 64 11.33 27.07 10.86
C LEU A 64 12.51 27.69 10.11
N ASP A 65 13.45 26.84 9.68
CA ASP A 65 14.65 27.28 8.96
C ASP A 65 15.02 26.31 7.84
N VAL A 66 15.09 26.85 6.62
CA VAL A 66 15.31 26.12 5.38
C VAL A 66 16.72 26.34 4.81
N SER A 67 17.56 27.14 5.47
CA SER A 67 18.90 27.50 4.96
C SER A 67 19.82 26.28 4.80
N ASP A 68 19.72 25.32 5.72
CA ASP A 68 20.67 24.21 5.82
C ASP A 68 20.28 23.01 4.94
N MET A 69 19.19 23.09 4.17
CA MET A 69 18.65 21.93 3.43
C MET A 69 19.62 21.40 2.38
N ALA A 70 20.34 22.27 1.67
CA ALA A 70 21.36 21.83 0.72
C ALA A 70 22.47 21.03 1.41
N PHE A 71 22.92 21.49 2.58
CA PHE A 71 23.92 20.75 3.38
C PHE A 71 23.38 19.43 3.90
N ALA A 72 22.10 19.37 4.30
CA ALA A 72 21.47 18.10 4.69
C ALA A 72 21.39 17.12 3.52
N ILE A 73 21.10 17.59 2.30
CA ILE A 73 21.14 16.73 1.11
C ILE A 73 22.56 16.17 0.93
N VAL A 74 23.59 17.01 0.94
CA VAL A 74 24.99 16.57 0.82
C VAL A 74 25.34 15.50 1.86
N ARG A 75 24.87 15.67 3.09
CA ARG A 75 25.06 14.70 4.16
C ARG A 75 24.36 13.37 3.85
N VAL A 76 23.12 13.39 3.37
CA VAL A 76 22.44 12.16 2.96
C VAL A 76 23.19 11.47 1.82
N LEU A 77 23.63 12.21 0.79
CA LEU A 77 24.42 11.64 -0.30
C LEU A 77 25.71 10.98 0.21
N PHE A 78 26.37 11.61 1.19
CA PHE A 78 27.55 11.05 1.83
C PHE A 78 27.22 9.75 2.59
N ASP A 79 26.17 9.76 3.40
CA ASP A 79 25.74 8.62 4.21
C ASP A 79 25.36 7.43 3.29
N GLU A 80 24.66 7.67 2.18
CA GLU A 80 24.27 6.65 1.19
C GLU A 80 25.48 5.96 0.54
N VAL A 81 26.53 6.71 0.17
CA VAL A 81 27.77 6.08 -0.35
C VAL A 81 28.47 5.26 0.71
N VAL A 82 28.51 5.77 1.95
CA VAL A 82 29.14 5.06 3.06
C VAL A 82 28.40 3.76 3.33
N ASP A 83 27.07 3.78 3.36
CA ASP A 83 26.23 2.60 3.59
C ASP A 83 26.36 1.60 2.45
N TRP A 84 26.30 2.04 1.19
CA TRP A 84 26.55 1.20 0.02
C TRP A 84 27.92 0.51 0.10
N ALA A 85 28.97 1.26 0.44
CA ALA A 85 30.32 0.73 0.53
C ALA A 85 30.48 -0.25 1.71
N GLN A 86 29.79 -0.02 2.83
CA GLN A 86 29.77 -0.95 3.96
C GLN A 86 29.02 -2.24 3.64
N GLU A 87 27.93 -2.16 2.89
CA GLU A 87 27.18 -3.34 2.45
C GLU A 87 28.02 -4.24 1.53
N HIS A 88 28.72 -3.64 0.57
CA HIS A 88 29.52 -4.37 -0.43
C HIS A 88 30.91 -4.77 0.11
N PHE A 89 31.45 -4.01 1.08
CA PHE A 89 32.77 -4.23 1.66
C PHE A 89 32.74 -4.18 3.21
N PRO A 90 32.01 -5.09 3.88
CA PRO A 90 31.72 -5.01 5.32
C PRO A 90 32.94 -5.15 6.24
N LYS A 91 34.09 -5.57 5.70
CA LYS A 91 35.36 -5.71 6.46
C LYS A 91 36.22 -4.46 6.41
N GLU A 92 35.93 -3.52 5.50
CA GLU A 92 36.69 -2.29 5.37
C GLU A 92 36.26 -1.29 6.44
N LYS A 93 37.24 -0.65 7.07
CA LYS A 93 37.03 0.37 8.11
C LYS A 93 37.54 1.71 7.60
N GLY A 94 36.98 2.80 8.11
CA GLY A 94 37.42 4.16 7.77
C GLY A 94 36.96 4.64 6.40
N ILE A 95 35.94 4.02 5.80
CA ILE A 95 35.36 4.44 4.51
C ILE A 95 34.90 5.91 4.57
N ALA A 96 34.13 6.25 5.60
CA ALA A 96 33.65 7.61 5.83
C ALA A 96 34.81 8.62 5.90
N ALA A 97 35.87 8.31 6.66
CA ALA A 97 37.05 9.17 6.77
C ALA A 97 37.77 9.33 5.42
N ALA A 98 37.93 8.24 4.65
CA ALA A 98 38.57 8.27 3.35
C ALA A 98 37.82 9.14 2.33
N ILE A 99 36.49 9.10 2.33
CA ILE A 99 35.67 9.97 1.47
C ILE A 99 35.74 11.43 1.96
N GLN A 100 35.65 11.64 3.27
CA GLN A 100 35.62 12.98 3.87
C GLN A 100 36.95 13.73 3.74
N GLU A 101 38.08 13.04 3.80
CA GLU A 101 39.43 13.61 3.62
C GLU A 101 39.73 13.95 2.15
N ASP A 102 39.01 13.32 1.20
CA ASP A 102 39.16 13.58 -0.22
C ASP A 102 38.33 14.78 -0.67
N ARG A 103 39.03 15.89 -0.93
CA ARG A 103 38.42 17.15 -1.34
C ARG A 103 37.63 17.06 -2.65
N LEU A 104 38.07 16.23 -3.59
CA LEU A 104 37.40 16.10 -4.89
C LEU A 104 36.07 15.36 -4.73
N LYS A 105 36.07 14.26 -3.96
CA LYS A 105 34.86 13.49 -3.65
C LYS A 105 33.82 14.34 -2.91
N MET A 106 34.25 15.07 -1.87
CA MET A 106 33.36 15.97 -1.14
C MET A 106 32.88 17.16 -1.99
N TYR A 107 33.71 17.69 -2.88
CA TYR A 107 33.30 18.74 -3.82
C TYR A 107 32.21 18.24 -4.78
N MET A 108 32.36 17.03 -5.32
CA MET A 108 31.34 16.42 -6.17
C MET A 108 30.01 16.24 -5.43
N LEU A 109 30.02 15.68 -4.21
CA LEU A 109 28.81 15.56 -3.39
C LEU A 109 28.14 16.91 -3.15
N HIS A 110 28.95 17.94 -2.88
CA HIS A 110 28.45 19.30 -2.69
C HIS A 110 27.77 19.84 -3.95
N THR A 111 28.42 19.73 -5.11
CA THR A 111 27.84 20.17 -6.39
C THR A 111 26.56 19.41 -6.72
N LEU A 112 26.55 18.09 -6.54
CA LEU A 112 25.38 17.25 -6.77
C LEU A 112 24.23 17.60 -5.83
N GLY A 113 24.51 17.77 -4.53
CA GLY A 113 23.50 18.14 -3.55
C GLY A 113 22.89 19.53 -3.79
N MET A 114 23.71 20.50 -4.21
CA MET A 114 23.23 21.82 -4.64
C MET A 114 22.35 21.72 -5.88
N ARG A 115 22.76 20.93 -6.90
CA ARG A 115 21.97 20.68 -8.11
C ARG A 115 20.62 20.07 -7.78
N TYR A 116 20.59 19.04 -6.94
CA TYR A 116 19.34 18.42 -6.48
C TYR A 116 18.44 19.40 -5.76
N PHE A 117 19.02 20.23 -4.89
CA PHE A 117 18.22 21.24 -4.23
C PHE A 117 17.65 22.26 -5.21
N ASP A 118 18.44 22.78 -6.14
CA ASP A 118 17.97 23.82 -7.05
C ASP A 118 16.95 23.31 -8.07
N GLU A 119 17.15 22.10 -8.61
CA GLU A 119 16.22 21.47 -9.57
C GLU A 119 14.94 20.95 -8.90
N PHE A 120 15.05 20.37 -7.69
CA PHE A 120 13.94 19.68 -7.03
C PHE A 120 13.46 20.35 -5.74
N GLN A 121 13.84 21.61 -5.46
CA GLN A 121 13.41 22.37 -4.26
C GLN A 121 11.90 22.30 -3.99
N GLY A 122 11.08 22.26 -5.04
CA GLY A 122 9.63 22.11 -4.93
C GLY A 122 9.24 20.88 -4.11
N LEU A 123 9.91 19.74 -4.30
CA LEU A 123 9.66 18.51 -3.56
C LEU A 123 9.99 18.64 -2.07
N PHE A 124 11.06 19.35 -1.72
CA PHE A 124 11.44 19.61 -0.33
C PHE A 124 10.41 20.52 0.36
N PHE A 125 9.99 21.59 -0.31
CA PHE A 125 8.97 22.49 0.22
C PHE A 125 7.59 21.83 0.28
N ASP A 126 7.27 20.93 -0.66
CA ASP A 126 6.08 20.09 -0.63
C ASP A 126 6.07 19.19 0.62
N ALA A 127 7.18 18.53 0.93
CA ALA A 127 7.31 17.69 2.13
C ALA A 127 7.16 18.51 3.43
N ILE A 128 7.72 19.73 3.47
CA ILE A 128 7.51 20.66 4.60
C ILE A 128 6.03 21.03 4.72
N ALA A 129 5.38 21.40 3.61
CA ALA A 129 3.97 21.75 3.59
C ALA A 129 3.09 20.57 4.03
N GLU A 130 3.40 19.35 3.60
CA GLU A 130 2.71 18.13 4.03
C GLU A 130 2.77 17.94 5.54
N SER A 131 3.93 18.16 6.16
CA SER A 131 4.05 18.09 7.63
C SER A 131 3.16 19.13 8.36
N PHE A 132 2.87 20.28 7.73
CA PHE A 132 1.93 21.26 8.27
C PHE A 132 0.49 20.76 8.18
N PHE A 133 0.07 20.19 7.05
CA PHE A 133 -1.28 19.67 6.90
C PHE A 133 -1.52 18.46 7.80
N ASP A 134 -0.50 17.62 8.03
CA ASP A 134 -0.54 16.56 9.03
C ASP A 134 -0.73 17.13 10.45
N LEU A 135 -0.01 18.20 10.81
CA LEU A 135 -0.21 18.90 12.09
C LEU A 135 -1.64 19.45 12.23
N ILE A 136 -2.21 20.01 11.15
CA ILE A 136 -3.61 20.47 11.15
C ILE A 136 -4.56 19.29 11.36
N HIS A 137 -4.29 18.14 10.74
CA HIS A 137 -5.14 16.96 10.85
C HIS A 137 -5.15 16.35 12.26
N GLU A 138 -4.05 16.46 13.01
CA GLU A 138 -3.96 15.99 14.40
C GLU A 138 -4.87 16.77 15.36
N ALA A 139 -5.32 17.97 14.99
CA ALA A 139 -6.23 18.75 15.81
C ALA A 139 -7.65 18.17 15.79
N GLU A 140 -8.20 17.83 16.96
CA GLU A 140 -9.59 17.33 17.10
C GLU A 140 -10.64 18.33 16.59
N SER A 141 -10.33 19.63 16.68
CA SER A 141 -11.18 20.72 16.20
C SER A 141 -10.32 21.92 15.79
N PHE A 142 -10.89 22.86 15.04
CA PHE A 142 -10.19 24.10 14.70
C PHE A 142 -9.69 24.90 15.92
N ARG A 143 -10.33 24.71 17.10
CA ARG A 143 -9.92 25.37 18.36
C ARG A 143 -8.67 24.76 18.96
N HIS A 144 -8.36 23.51 18.60
CA HIS A 144 -7.21 22.76 19.07
C HIS A 144 -6.02 22.83 18.09
N VAL A 145 -6.14 23.61 17.00
CA VAL A 145 -5.02 23.85 16.09
C VAL A 145 -3.88 24.51 16.87
N SER A 146 -2.69 23.92 16.78
CA SER A 146 -1.52 24.33 17.55
C SER A 146 -1.13 25.79 17.29
N LYS A 147 -0.47 26.41 18.26
CA LYS A 147 0.04 27.78 18.10
C LYS A 147 0.99 27.92 16.90
N ILE A 148 1.81 26.90 16.62
CA ILE A 148 2.71 26.88 15.48
C ILE A 148 1.93 27.00 14.18
N ALA A 149 0.85 26.24 14.04
CA ALA A 149 -0.01 26.32 12.87
C ALA A 149 -0.72 27.68 12.77
N GLN A 150 -1.21 28.22 13.89
CA GLN A 150 -1.83 29.55 13.93
C GLN A 150 -0.85 30.66 13.50
N ASP A 151 0.39 30.61 13.99
CA ASP A 151 1.45 31.54 13.63
C ASP A 151 1.84 31.40 12.15
N ALA A 152 1.85 30.19 11.59
CA ALA A 152 2.08 30.00 10.16
C ALA A 152 0.93 30.56 9.31
N ILE A 153 -0.31 30.46 9.80
CA ILE A 153 -1.51 30.99 9.14
C ILE A 153 -1.55 32.50 9.15
N THR A 154 -1.36 33.11 10.32
CA THR A 154 -1.57 34.54 10.52
C THR A 154 -0.29 35.37 10.44
N GLY A 155 0.87 34.72 10.52
CA GLY A 155 2.16 35.37 10.76
C GLY A 155 2.36 35.71 12.24
N ASN A 156 3.56 36.15 12.57
CA ASN A 156 3.89 36.72 13.87
C ASN A 156 4.86 37.90 13.71
N ALA A 157 5.36 38.45 14.81
CA ALA A 157 6.24 39.63 14.80
C ALA A 157 7.56 39.43 14.02
N LYS A 158 8.03 38.19 13.86
CA LYS A 158 9.31 37.87 13.19
C LYS A 158 9.11 37.31 11.78
N ASN A 159 7.97 36.69 11.52
CA ASN A 159 7.75 35.85 10.36
C ASN A 159 6.39 36.16 9.74
N ARG A 160 6.38 36.47 8.44
CA ARG A 160 5.13 36.64 7.68
C ARG A 160 4.37 35.32 7.57
N SER A 161 3.05 35.40 7.39
CA SER A 161 2.20 34.24 7.10
C SER A 161 2.70 33.46 5.88
N LEU A 162 2.58 32.12 5.89
CA LEU A 162 2.85 31.28 4.72
C LEU A 162 1.70 31.27 3.70
N PHE A 163 0.61 31.98 3.98
CA PHE A 163 -0.59 31.98 3.13
C PHE A 163 -0.81 33.34 2.47
N LEU A 164 0.27 34.10 2.25
CA LEU A 164 0.25 35.36 1.53
C LEU A 164 0.28 35.12 0.02
N LEU A 165 -0.58 35.83 -0.69
CA LEU A 165 -0.57 35.95 -2.14
C LEU A 165 0.38 37.09 -2.55
N ASP A 166 0.79 37.11 -3.80
CA ASP A 166 1.72 38.11 -4.36
C ASP A 166 1.25 39.57 -4.17
N ASN A 167 -0.07 39.77 -4.12
CA ASN A 167 -0.69 41.08 -3.88
C ASN A 167 -0.74 41.48 -2.38
N GLY A 168 -0.13 40.69 -1.49
CA GLY A 168 -0.09 40.90 -0.04
C GLY A 168 -1.36 40.48 0.71
N SER A 169 -2.40 39.99 0.01
CA SER A 169 -3.60 39.44 0.66
C SER A 169 -3.38 38.00 1.13
N GLN A 170 -4.12 37.54 2.13
CA GLN A 170 -4.03 36.15 2.60
C GLN A 170 -5.11 35.27 1.97
N ILE A 171 -4.73 34.12 1.40
CA ILE A 171 -5.67 33.08 0.94
C ILE A 171 -6.37 32.39 2.12
N VAL A 172 -5.68 32.32 3.27
CA VAL A 172 -6.20 31.80 4.53
C VAL A 172 -5.93 32.82 5.63
N ARG A 173 -6.99 33.24 6.33
CA ARG A 173 -6.92 34.22 7.43
C ARG A 173 -7.14 33.58 8.80
N ARG A 174 -7.75 32.40 8.84
CA ARG A 174 -8.17 31.73 10.07
C ARG A 174 -7.95 30.23 9.97
N ALA A 175 -7.66 29.61 11.12
CA ALA A 175 -7.40 28.18 11.21
C ALA A 175 -8.59 27.30 10.82
N ASP A 176 -9.83 27.75 11.04
CA ASP A 176 -11.03 27.02 10.62
C ASP A 176 -11.09 26.79 9.11
N GLN A 177 -10.62 27.75 8.30
CA GLN A 177 -10.66 27.66 6.85
C GLN A 177 -9.82 26.50 6.30
N VAL A 178 -8.64 26.25 6.89
CA VAL A 178 -7.76 25.14 6.48
C VAL A 178 -8.19 23.86 7.17
N TRP A 179 -8.49 23.90 8.47
CA TRP A 179 -8.85 22.71 9.24
C TRP A 179 -10.07 21.99 8.65
N ILE A 180 -11.13 22.73 8.28
CA ILE A 180 -12.33 22.14 7.66
C ILE A 180 -11.97 21.42 6.34
N ARG A 181 -11.13 22.04 5.51
CA ARG A 181 -10.70 21.49 4.22
C ARG A 181 -9.88 20.21 4.40
N VAL A 182 -8.91 20.23 5.31
CA VAL A 182 -8.09 19.07 5.66
C VAL A 182 -8.96 17.93 6.20
N ASP A 183 -9.84 18.21 7.16
CA ASP A 183 -10.77 17.21 7.73
C ASP A 183 -11.70 16.60 6.65
N GLN A 184 -12.25 17.43 5.76
CA GLN A 184 -13.09 16.96 4.66
C GLN A 184 -12.31 16.07 3.69
N ALA A 185 -11.12 16.48 3.25
CA ALA A 185 -10.27 15.72 2.34
C ALA A 185 -9.89 14.35 2.93
N HIS A 186 -9.48 14.30 4.20
CA HIS A 186 -9.19 13.05 4.90
C HIS A 186 -10.43 12.15 5.02
N LYS A 187 -11.60 12.72 5.33
CA LYS A 187 -12.86 11.96 5.38
C LYS A 187 -13.23 11.37 4.03
N ILE A 188 -13.03 12.11 2.94
CA ILE A 188 -13.27 11.63 1.57
C ILE A 188 -12.32 10.48 1.25
N LYS A 189 -11.00 10.68 1.42
CA LYS A 189 -9.98 9.64 1.21
C LYS A 189 -10.29 8.37 2.00
N LYS A 190 -10.61 8.51 3.30
CA LYS A 190 -10.97 7.39 4.19
C LYS A 190 -12.21 6.62 3.72
N ARG A 191 -13.26 7.33 3.27
CA ARG A 191 -14.47 6.67 2.73
C ARG A 191 -14.17 5.87 1.47
N GLN A 192 -13.40 6.44 0.55
CA GLN A 192 -13.02 5.74 -0.68
C GLN A 192 -12.16 4.51 -0.39
N LEU A 193 -11.17 4.63 0.50
CA LEU A 193 -10.36 3.49 0.96
C LEU A 193 -11.21 2.40 1.61
N TYR A 194 -12.19 2.77 2.43
CA TYR A 194 -13.10 1.81 3.07
C TYR A 194 -13.96 1.06 2.05
N THR A 195 -14.50 1.75 1.04
CA THR A 195 -15.27 1.14 -0.04
C THR A 195 -14.40 0.13 -0.81
N LEU A 196 -13.20 0.55 -1.25
CA LEU A 196 -12.28 -0.33 -1.97
C LEU A 196 -11.84 -1.54 -1.13
N ALA A 197 -11.56 -1.37 0.17
CA ALA A 197 -11.19 -2.46 1.06
C ALA A 197 -12.32 -3.49 1.21
N ASN A 198 -13.57 -3.05 1.32
CA ASN A 198 -14.72 -3.94 1.38
C ASN A 198 -14.93 -4.69 0.06
N ASP A 199 -14.78 -4.01 -1.07
CA ASP A 199 -14.88 -4.65 -2.37
C ASP A 199 -13.76 -5.67 -2.57
N LEU A 200 -12.51 -5.33 -2.22
CA LEU A 200 -11.38 -6.27 -2.24
C LEU A 200 -11.65 -7.52 -1.41
N LYS A 201 -12.24 -7.37 -0.22
CA LYS A 201 -12.62 -8.52 0.62
C LYS A 201 -13.65 -9.41 -0.09
N LYS A 202 -14.66 -8.82 -0.73
CA LYS A 202 -15.67 -9.57 -1.50
C LYS A 202 -15.06 -10.27 -2.72
N TYR A 203 -14.27 -9.54 -3.53
CA TYR A 203 -13.61 -10.10 -4.71
C TYR A 203 -12.65 -11.24 -4.35
N LYS A 204 -11.92 -11.11 -3.23
CA LYS A 204 -11.05 -12.18 -2.74
C LYS A 204 -11.84 -13.43 -2.37
N ALA A 205 -12.92 -13.28 -1.60
CA ALA A 205 -13.79 -14.39 -1.21
C ALA A 205 -14.43 -15.07 -2.43
N ASP A 206 -14.92 -14.30 -3.41
CA ASP A 206 -15.47 -14.83 -4.66
C ASP A 206 -14.42 -15.61 -5.47
N LEU A 207 -13.18 -15.11 -5.52
CA LEU A 207 -12.07 -15.75 -6.22
C LEU A 207 -11.67 -17.06 -5.55
N GLU A 208 -11.56 -17.08 -4.23
CA GLU A 208 -11.30 -18.27 -3.43
C GLU A 208 -12.41 -19.31 -3.62
N ASP A 209 -13.69 -18.89 -3.59
CA ASP A 209 -14.82 -19.80 -3.85
C ASP A 209 -14.77 -20.38 -5.28
N MET A 210 -14.46 -19.58 -6.30
CA MET A 210 -14.29 -20.08 -7.67
C MET A 210 -13.14 -21.09 -7.78
N GLN A 211 -12.03 -20.86 -7.10
CA GLN A 211 -10.91 -21.80 -7.06
C GLN A 211 -11.29 -23.11 -6.36
N VAL A 212 -11.98 -23.03 -5.23
CA VAL A 212 -12.48 -24.21 -4.52
C VAL A 212 -13.47 -24.99 -5.39
N ARG A 213 -14.38 -24.31 -6.08
CA ARG A 213 -15.30 -24.96 -7.03
C ARG A 213 -14.56 -25.66 -8.16
N LEU A 214 -13.58 -25.00 -8.77
CA LEU A 214 -12.78 -25.60 -9.86
C LEU A 214 -12.03 -26.84 -9.38
N LYS A 215 -11.36 -26.75 -8.22
CA LYS A 215 -10.70 -27.90 -7.58
C LYS A 215 -11.68 -29.02 -7.27
N ALA A 216 -12.89 -28.68 -6.80
CA ALA A 216 -13.92 -29.66 -6.53
C ALA A 216 -14.40 -30.37 -7.81
N PHE A 217 -14.51 -29.67 -8.94
CA PHE A 217 -14.79 -30.28 -10.24
C PHE A 217 -13.69 -31.27 -10.65
N GLU A 218 -12.42 -30.89 -10.49
CA GLU A 218 -11.28 -31.74 -10.83
C GLU A 218 -11.27 -33.02 -9.99
N ILE A 219 -11.50 -32.90 -8.67
CA ILE A 219 -11.61 -34.07 -7.78
C ILE A 219 -12.82 -34.94 -8.16
N ALA A 220 -13.99 -34.32 -8.37
CA ALA A 220 -15.23 -35.04 -8.67
C ALA A 220 -15.15 -35.85 -9.98
N GLN A 221 -14.40 -35.38 -10.98
CA GLN A 221 -14.14 -36.10 -12.23
C GLN A 221 -13.28 -37.36 -12.03
N THR A 222 -12.47 -37.40 -10.98
CA THR A 222 -11.58 -38.53 -10.67
C THR A 222 -12.14 -39.48 -9.61
N LEU A 223 -13.33 -39.21 -9.07
CA LEU A 223 -13.95 -40.05 -8.05
C LEU A 223 -14.24 -41.45 -8.60
N THR A 224 -13.84 -42.46 -7.82
CA THR A 224 -14.20 -43.86 -8.06
C THR A 224 -15.11 -44.38 -6.94
N PRO A 225 -15.80 -45.51 -7.13
CA PRO A 225 -16.58 -46.15 -6.07
C PRO A 225 -15.75 -46.44 -4.81
N GLU A 226 -14.48 -46.84 -4.96
CA GLU A 226 -13.58 -47.10 -3.84
C GLU A 226 -13.30 -45.82 -3.05
N MET A 227 -13.10 -44.70 -3.73
CA MET A 227 -12.89 -43.41 -3.06
C MET A 227 -14.13 -42.93 -2.29
N LEU A 228 -15.34 -43.29 -2.76
CA LEU A 228 -16.58 -42.97 -2.04
C LEU A 228 -16.69 -43.68 -0.69
N THR A 229 -15.98 -44.80 -0.48
CA THR A 229 -15.99 -45.51 0.81
C THR A 229 -15.42 -44.68 1.96
N HIS A 230 -14.64 -43.63 1.67
CA HIS A 230 -14.15 -42.67 2.66
C HIS A 230 -15.28 -41.77 3.23
N TYR A 231 -16.42 -41.68 2.53
CA TYR A 231 -17.59 -40.91 2.97
C TYR A 231 -18.58 -41.82 3.71
N SER A 232 -18.27 -42.15 4.96
CA SER A 232 -19.24 -42.82 5.86
C SER A 232 -20.53 -42.01 6.01
N ALA A 233 -21.64 -42.65 6.37
CA ALA A 233 -22.93 -41.98 6.56
C ALA A 233 -22.83 -40.80 7.55
N GLU A 234 -22.15 -41.00 8.68
CA GLU A 234 -21.91 -39.97 9.69
C GLU A 234 -21.09 -38.81 9.12
N ARG A 235 -20.00 -39.09 8.40
CA ARG A 235 -19.18 -38.04 7.76
C ARG A 235 -19.98 -37.26 6.71
N VAL A 236 -20.79 -37.92 5.90
CA VAL A 236 -21.67 -37.25 4.93
C VAL A 236 -22.65 -36.35 5.65
N ARG A 237 -23.26 -36.83 6.73
CA ARG A 237 -24.15 -36.01 7.56
C ARG A 237 -23.43 -34.76 8.05
N GLU A 238 -22.26 -34.91 8.69
CA GLU A 238 -21.44 -33.79 9.17
C GLU A 238 -21.10 -32.79 8.05
N ILE A 239 -20.69 -33.27 6.87
CA ILE A 239 -20.38 -32.42 5.72
C ILE A 239 -21.57 -31.55 5.30
N PHE A 240 -22.80 -32.04 5.40
CA PHE A 240 -23.99 -31.31 4.96
C PHE A 240 -24.70 -30.52 6.07
N THR A 241 -24.52 -30.89 7.34
CA THR A 241 -25.21 -30.25 8.47
C THR A 241 -24.33 -29.28 9.25
N GLU A 242 -23.00 -29.45 9.24
CA GLU A 242 -22.09 -28.59 10.00
C GLU A 242 -21.47 -27.49 9.12
N GLU A 243 -21.49 -26.25 9.57
CA GLU A 243 -20.82 -25.12 8.88
C GLU A 243 -19.33 -25.04 9.24
N LYS A 244 -18.59 -26.14 9.08
CA LYS A 244 -17.12 -26.16 9.27
C LYS A 244 -16.39 -25.89 7.96
N ALA A 245 -15.35 -25.06 8.03
CA ALA A 245 -14.53 -24.70 6.87
C ALA A 245 -13.84 -25.92 6.21
N GLU A 246 -13.47 -26.93 7.01
CA GLU A 246 -12.84 -28.16 6.52
C GLU A 246 -13.75 -28.99 5.60
N PHE A 247 -15.07 -28.87 5.74
CA PHE A 247 -16.03 -29.58 4.89
C PHE A 247 -16.42 -28.83 3.62
N ALA A 248 -15.95 -27.59 3.43
CA ALA A 248 -16.34 -26.77 2.29
C ALA A 248 -15.96 -27.42 0.95
N LEU A 249 -14.76 -28.01 0.86
CA LEU A 249 -14.30 -28.72 -0.34
C LEU A 249 -15.09 -30.01 -0.56
N ASP A 250 -15.19 -30.86 0.47
CA ASP A 250 -15.90 -32.14 0.40
C ASP A 250 -17.38 -31.93 -0.01
N ARG A 251 -18.07 -30.93 0.56
CA ARG A 251 -19.44 -30.56 0.19
C ARG A 251 -19.57 -30.20 -1.29
N ARG A 252 -18.62 -29.43 -1.83
CA ARG A 252 -18.58 -29.05 -3.24
C ARG A 252 -18.29 -30.26 -4.14
N VAL A 253 -17.34 -31.11 -3.76
CA VAL A 253 -17.00 -32.35 -4.47
C VAL A 253 -18.22 -33.26 -4.58
N LEU A 254 -18.88 -33.53 -3.45
CA LEU A 254 -20.10 -34.34 -3.42
C LEU A 254 -21.24 -33.72 -4.24
N GLY A 255 -21.30 -32.38 -4.32
CA GLY A 255 -22.25 -31.67 -5.18
C GLY A 255 -21.95 -31.68 -6.67
N TYR A 256 -20.73 -32.06 -7.07
CA TYR A 256 -20.33 -32.22 -8.47
C TYR A 256 -20.17 -33.69 -8.87
N ILE A 257 -20.61 -34.65 -8.05
CA ILE A 257 -20.63 -36.06 -8.43
C ILE A 257 -21.42 -36.22 -9.74
N PRO A 258 -20.84 -36.89 -10.76
CA PRO A 258 -21.53 -37.16 -12.02
C PRO A 258 -22.79 -38.01 -11.81
N SER A 259 -23.80 -37.76 -12.64
CA SER A 259 -24.96 -38.63 -12.75
C SER A 259 -24.55 -40.08 -13.03
N GLY A 260 -25.21 -41.05 -12.39
CA GLY A 260 -24.94 -42.47 -12.59
C GLY A 260 -24.63 -43.19 -11.28
N ASP A 261 -23.77 -44.20 -11.36
CA ASP A 261 -23.52 -45.16 -10.26
C ASP A 261 -23.00 -44.50 -8.98
N LEU A 262 -22.12 -43.49 -9.10
CA LEU A 262 -21.56 -42.79 -7.95
C LEU A 262 -22.64 -42.01 -7.17
N ALA A 263 -23.51 -41.27 -7.87
CA ALA A 263 -24.62 -40.56 -7.24
C ALA A 263 -25.63 -41.54 -6.63
N TYR A 264 -25.88 -42.67 -7.29
CA TYR A 264 -26.76 -43.73 -6.79
C TYR A 264 -26.21 -44.41 -5.52
N GLN A 265 -24.90 -44.63 -5.44
CA GLN A 265 -24.26 -45.17 -4.23
C GLN A 265 -24.44 -44.24 -3.03
N MET A 266 -24.25 -42.92 -3.22
CA MET A 266 -24.44 -41.92 -2.17
C MET A 266 -25.91 -41.78 -1.75
N GLU A 267 -26.84 -41.83 -2.70
CA GLU A 267 -28.28 -41.86 -2.43
C GLU A 267 -28.66 -43.08 -1.57
N THR A 268 -28.20 -44.27 -1.97
CA THR A 268 -28.47 -45.54 -1.26
C THR A 268 -27.84 -45.54 0.14
N LEU A 269 -26.65 -44.98 0.29
CA LEU A 269 -25.99 -44.81 1.58
C LEU A 269 -26.86 -43.98 2.53
N CYS A 270 -27.37 -42.84 2.05
CA CYS A 270 -28.21 -41.94 2.83
C CYS A 270 -29.59 -42.55 3.15
N GLU A 271 -30.18 -43.28 2.21
CA GLU A 271 -31.44 -44.01 2.43
C GLU A 271 -31.31 -45.04 3.55
N ARG A 272 -30.26 -45.88 3.50
CA ARG A 272 -29.97 -46.88 4.54
C ARG A 272 -29.70 -46.22 5.88
N ALA A 273 -28.96 -45.11 5.89
CA ALA A 273 -28.67 -44.35 7.10
C ALA A 273 -29.95 -43.75 7.72
N ALA A 274 -30.88 -43.24 6.91
CA ALA A 274 -32.16 -42.71 7.39
C ALA A 274 -33.03 -43.80 8.05
N ILE A 275 -33.06 -45.01 7.49
CA ILE A 275 -33.78 -46.17 8.06
C ILE A 275 -33.18 -46.52 9.42
N ASN A 276 -31.85 -46.57 9.51
CA ASN A 276 -31.10 -46.98 10.70
C ASN A 276 -30.89 -45.86 11.75
N ALA A 277 -31.29 -44.62 11.44
CA ALA A 277 -31.10 -43.48 12.31
C ALA A 277 -31.88 -43.63 13.64
N LYS A 278 -31.16 -43.48 14.76
CA LYS A 278 -31.70 -43.64 16.12
C LYS A 278 -32.58 -42.47 16.57
N THR A 279 -32.41 -41.30 15.96
CA THR A 279 -33.14 -40.07 16.33
C THR A 279 -33.97 -39.55 15.16
N PRO A 280 -35.15 -38.97 15.40
CA PRO A 280 -35.96 -38.33 14.35
C PRO A 280 -35.20 -37.23 13.58
N VAL A 281 -34.36 -36.46 14.28
CA VAL A 281 -33.55 -35.38 13.68
C VAL A 281 -32.57 -35.94 12.65
N ALA A 282 -31.72 -36.90 13.04
CA ALA A 282 -30.80 -37.53 12.11
C ALA A 282 -31.50 -38.22 10.93
N ARG A 283 -32.67 -38.84 11.16
CA ARG A 283 -33.48 -39.42 10.09
C ARG A 283 -33.90 -38.38 9.05
N GLU A 284 -34.33 -37.21 9.50
CA GLU A 284 -34.75 -36.13 8.60
C GLU A 284 -33.57 -35.51 7.86
N GLU A 285 -32.45 -35.30 8.53
CA GLU A 285 -31.20 -34.83 7.89
C GLU A 285 -30.75 -35.79 6.78
N PHE A 286 -30.75 -37.11 7.03
CA PHE A 286 -30.41 -38.09 6.00
C PHE A 286 -31.40 -38.10 4.82
N LYS A 287 -32.70 -37.89 5.06
CA LYS A 287 -33.68 -37.76 3.96
C LYS A 287 -33.43 -36.52 3.10
N GLN A 288 -33.06 -35.40 3.72
CA GLN A 288 -32.72 -34.18 2.98
C GLN A 288 -31.46 -34.39 2.12
N ILE A 289 -30.44 -35.03 2.68
CA ILE A 289 -29.20 -35.36 1.95
C ILE A 289 -29.46 -36.40 0.85
N GLN A 290 -30.31 -37.40 1.10
CA GLN A 290 -30.75 -38.35 0.07
C GLN A 290 -31.41 -37.61 -1.09
N THR A 291 -32.33 -36.68 -0.80
CA THR A 291 -33.01 -35.87 -1.81
C THR A 291 -32.03 -35.03 -2.64
N PHE A 292 -30.96 -34.53 -2.01
CA PHE A 292 -29.86 -33.87 -2.71
C PHE A 292 -29.19 -34.79 -3.73
N PHE A 293 -28.82 -36.02 -3.35
CA PHE A 293 -28.20 -36.98 -4.26
C PHE A 293 -29.16 -37.49 -5.35
N THR A 294 -30.45 -37.65 -5.05
CA THR A 294 -31.48 -37.93 -6.07
C THR A 294 -31.51 -36.83 -7.15
N LYS A 295 -31.43 -35.56 -6.74
CA LYS A 295 -31.35 -34.43 -7.68
C LYS A 295 -30.03 -34.41 -8.45
N ALA A 296 -28.90 -34.66 -7.77
CA ALA A 296 -27.59 -34.73 -8.42
C ALA A 296 -27.56 -35.84 -9.49
N LYS A 297 -28.12 -37.01 -9.18
CA LYS A 297 -28.23 -38.14 -10.12
C LYS A 297 -28.97 -37.76 -11.41
N MET A 298 -29.96 -36.88 -11.36
CA MET A 298 -30.71 -36.42 -12.53
C MET A 298 -30.04 -35.25 -13.26
N ASN A 299 -29.44 -34.30 -12.51
CA ASN A 299 -29.10 -32.98 -13.02
C ASN A 299 -27.59 -32.76 -13.25
N ASN A 300 -26.73 -33.63 -12.72
CA ASN A 300 -25.28 -33.53 -12.91
C ASN A 300 -24.83 -34.37 -14.10
N THR A 301 -25.42 -34.15 -15.28
CA THR A 301 -24.97 -34.83 -16.49
C THR A 301 -23.52 -34.42 -16.81
N PRO A 302 -22.73 -35.26 -17.51
CA PRO A 302 -21.38 -34.90 -17.92
C PRO A 302 -21.32 -33.58 -18.70
N THR A 303 -22.32 -33.32 -19.54
CA THR A 303 -22.46 -32.08 -20.31
C THR A 303 -22.69 -30.88 -19.39
N ASP A 304 -23.62 -30.98 -18.43
CA ASP A 304 -23.94 -29.88 -17.51
C ASP A 304 -22.75 -29.54 -16.60
N LEU A 305 -22.08 -30.57 -16.06
CA LEU A 305 -20.88 -30.37 -15.23
C LEU A 305 -19.74 -29.75 -16.04
N LYS A 306 -19.55 -30.19 -17.29
CA LYS A 306 -18.56 -29.60 -18.20
C LYS A 306 -18.88 -28.13 -18.48
N MET A 307 -20.12 -27.78 -18.81
CA MET A 307 -20.52 -26.39 -19.04
C MET A 307 -20.28 -25.50 -17.82
N ARG A 308 -20.67 -25.96 -16.62
CA ARG A 308 -20.44 -25.22 -15.36
C ARG A 308 -18.94 -25.04 -15.07
N ARG A 309 -18.13 -26.08 -15.33
CA ARG A 309 -16.67 -26.00 -15.20
C ARG A 309 -16.09 -24.98 -16.17
N ASP A 310 -16.45 -25.07 -17.44
CA ASP A 310 -15.92 -24.21 -18.51
C ASP A 310 -16.30 -22.74 -18.25
N GLU A 311 -17.50 -22.48 -17.72
CA GLU A 311 -17.92 -21.15 -17.26
C GLU A 311 -16.99 -20.58 -16.17
N ILE A 312 -16.60 -21.40 -15.19
CA ILE A 312 -15.66 -20.98 -14.13
C ILE A 312 -14.26 -20.77 -14.71
N VAL A 313 -13.78 -21.70 -15.56
CA VAL A 313 -12.47 -21.60 -16.23
C VAL A 313 -12.37 -20.32 -17.05
N GLN A 314 -13.45 -19.94 -17.75
CA GLN A 314 -13.51 -18.70 -18.52
C GLN A 314 -13.56 -17.46 -17.62
N LYS A 315 -14.34 -17.49 -16.53
CA LYS A 315 -14.52 -16.32 -15.63
C LYS A 315 -13.33 -16.07 -14.70
N LEU A 316 -12.62 -17.11 -14.29
CA LEU A 316 -11.57 -17.02 -13.26
C LEU A 316 -10.41 -16.08 -13.64
N PRO A 317 -9.85 -16.10 -14.88
CA PRO A 317 -8.83 -15.13 -15.30
C PRO A 317 -9.31 -13.68 -15.20
N HIS A 318 -10.53 -13.39 -15.66
CA HIS A 318 -11.10 -12.04 -15.59
C HIS A 318 -11.28 -11.58 -14.14
N ARG A 319 -11.72 -12.47 -13.24
CA ARG A 319 -11.84 -12.17 -11.80
C ARG A 319 -10.49 -11.91 -11.15
N LYS A 320 -9.47 -12.72 -11.47
CA LYS A 320 -8.08 -12.50 -11.02
C LYS A 320 -7.54 -11.15 -11.46
N GLN A 321 -7.74 -10.81 -12.74
CA GLN A 321 -7.29 -9.53 -13.29
C GLN A 321 -7.99 -8.36 -12.60
N ARG A 322 -9.32 -8.43 -12.43
CA ARG A 322 -10.08 -7.39 -11.74
C ARG A 322 -9.64 -7.19 -10.29
N TYR A 323 -9.34 -8.28 -9.57
CA TYR A 323 -8.81 -8.21 -8.22
C TYR A 323 -7.46 -7.46 -8.17
N LYS A 324 -6.55 -7.75 -9.11
CA LYS A 324 -5.25 -7.05 -9.21
C LYS A 324 -5.42 -5.56 -9.47
N GLU A 325 -6.28 -5.19 -10.43
CA GLU A 325 -6.58 -3.78 -10.74
C GLU A 325 -7.11 -3.03 -9.51
N MET A 326 -8.04 -3.64 -8.77
CA MET A 326 -8.58 -3.04 -7.56
C MET A 326 -7.55 -2.93 -6.43
N LEU A 327 -6.66 -3.91 -6.33
CA LEU A 327 -5.58 -3.89 -5.34
C LEU A 327 -4.61 -2.74 -5.64
N GLN A 328 -4.24 -2.58 -6.91
CA GLN A 328 -3.42 -1.47 -7.36
C GLN A 328 -4.11 -0.12 -7.10
N GLN A 329 -5.38 0.03 -7.44
CA GLN A 329 -6.16 1.24 -7.15
C GLN A 329 -6.19 1.56 -5.65
N TYR A 330 -6.35 0.55 -4.80
CA TYR A 330 -6.31 0.71 -3.35
C TYR A 330 -4.94 1.18 -2.84
N GLN A 331 -3.86 0.61 -3.40
CA GLN A 331 -2.48 1.01 -3.07
C GLN A 331 -2.20 2.44 -3.49
N THR A 332 -2.50 2.81 -4.75
CA THR A 332 -2.37 4.18 -5.25
C THR A 332 -3.16 5.15 -4.39
N LEU A 333 -4.44 4.88 -4.13
CA LEU A 333 -5.28 5.76 -3.31
C LEU A 333 -4.75 5.92 -1.88
N LYS A 334 -4.09 4.91 -1.33
CA LYS A 334 -3.49 4.97 0.01
C LYS A 334 -2.33 5.98 0.03
N GLU A 335 -1.54 6.00 -1.03
CA GLU A 335 -0.38 6.88 -1.22
C GLU A 335 -0.77 8.29 -1.68
N ASP A 336 -1.91 8.44 -2.39
CA ASP A 336 -2.38 9.72 -2.92
C ASP A 336 -2.47 10.81 -1.83
N PRO A 337 -1.84 11.98 -2.03
CA PRO A 337 -1.89 13.04 -1.04
C PRO A 337 -3.30 13.64 -0.93
N ILE A 338 -3.62 14.19 0.25
CA ILE A 338 -4.98 14.66 0.53
C ILE A 338 -5.45 15.81 -0.39
N PHE A 339 -4.51 16.53 -1.01
CA PHE A 339 -4.77 17.67 -1.89
C PHE A 339 -5.54 17.28 -3.15
N ILE A 340 -5.45 16.01 -3.59
CA ILE A 340 -6.20 15.51 -4.76
C ILE A 340 -7.72 15.50 -4.48
N PHE A 341 -8.13 15.44 -3.22
CA PHE A 341 -9.54 15.38 -2.82
C PHE A 341 -10.18 16.76 -2.59
N ASP A 342 -9.41 17.86 -2.66
CA ASP A 342 -9.93 19.21 -2.51
C ASP A 342 -9.06 20.23 -3.28
N GLU A 343 -9.61 20.79 -4.36
CA GLU A 343 -8.93 21.77 -5.22
C GLU A 343 -8.52 23.06 -4.48
N GLN A 344 -9.31 23.50 -3.49
CA GLN A 344 -8.93 24.68 -2.70
C GLN A 344 -7.78 24.36 -1.77
N LEU A 345 -7.75 23.16 -1.19
CA LEU A 345 -6.62 22.71 -0.37
C LEU A 345 -5.34 22.58 -1.21
N ALA A 346 -5.43 22.14 -2.46
CA ALA A 346 -4.31 22.14 -3.40
C ALA A 346 -3.77 23.56 -3.64
N LYS A 347 -4.65 24.53 -3.94
CA LYS A 347 -4.25 25.95 -4.09
C LYS A 347 -3.63 26.53 -2.81
N ILE A 348 -4.15 26.15 -1.64
CA ILE A 348 -3.59 26.56 -0.34
C ILE A 348 -2.17 25.99 -0.17
N LYS A 349 -1.95 24.73 -0.54
CA LYS A 349 -0.61 24.11 -0.53
C LYS A 349 0.34 24.84 -1.48
N GLU A 350 -0.08 25.11 -2.71
CA GLU A 350 0.74 25.82 -3.71
C GLU A 350 1.24 27.18 -3.18
N VAL A 351 0.35 27.98 -2.58
CA VAL A 351 0.72 29.26 -1.96
C VAL A 351 1.70 29.07 -0.81
N MET A 352 1.49 28.05 0.03
CA MET A 352 2.41 27.74 1.14
C MET A 352 3.81 27.37 0.63
N VAL A 353 3.88 26.51 -0.39
CA VAL A 353 5.13 26.06 -1.01
C VAL A 353 5.88 27.24 -1.63
N ALA A 354 5.18 28.13 -2.35
CA ALA A 354 5.78 29.34 -2.90
C ALA A 354 6.35 30.26 -1.81
N ASN A 355 5.62 30.48 -0.71
CA ASN A 355 6.10 31.29 0.41
C ASN A 355 7.29 30.65 1.15
N LEU A 356 7.32 29.32 1.27
CA LEU A 356 8.48 28.60 1.81
C LEU A 356 9.71 28.79 0.90
N ALA A 357 9.53 28.73 -0.42
CA ALA A 357 10.60 28.98 -1.37
C ALA A 357 11.14 30.41 -1.28
N HIS A 358 10.27 31.43 -1.13
CA HIS A 358 10.71 32.82 -0.98
C HIS A 358 11.53 33.08 0.30
N ARG A 359 11.31 32.31 1.36
CA ARG A 359 12.12 32.42 2.60
C ARG A 359 13.59 32.04 2.41
N LYS A 360 13.93 31.28 1.36
CA LYS A 360 15.32 31.01 0.96
C LYS A 360 16.01 32.29 0.47
N ILE A 361 15.28 33.23 -0.13
CA ILE A 361 15.83 34.37 -0.89
C ILE A 361 16.02 35.62 0.00
N GLU A 362 15.26 35.76 1.09
CA GLU A 362 15.29 36.96 1.95
C GLU A 362 16.41 36.96 3.03
N ARG A 363 17.29 35.95 3.06
CA ARG A 363 18.46 35.87 3.94
C ARG A 363 19.73 35.70 3.12
#